data_AF-A0A6I0EYA3-F1
#
_entry.id   AF-A0A6I0EYA3-F1
#
_cell.length_a   1.000
_cell.length_b   1.000
_cell.length_c   1.000
_cell.angle_alpha   90.00
_cell.angle_beta   90.00
_cell.angle_gamma   90.00
#
_symmetry.space_group_name_H-M   'P 1'
#
loop_
_entity.id
_entity.type
_entity.pdbx_description
1 polymer ?
#
loop_
_entity_poly.entity_id
_entity_poly.type
_entity_poly.pdbx_seq_one_letter_code
_entity_poly.pdbx_strand_id
1 'polypeptide(L)'
;MNKNIEVINKDLLAVKFSLLPLIKEIDYTPDEEIPLNMQPGVNADGGIMILNKECPGFRIYKEWMPKIMKKKDKQLKREIKAAEALKSKTDWQITYSAMLQVELERRSKKRGDK
;
A
#
# COMPACT_ATOMS: atom_id res chain seq x y z
N MET A 1 -0.68 4.19 -21.86
CA MET A 1 -0.95 3.79 -20.47
C MET A 1 -1.97 2.66 -20.49
N ASN A 2 -1.69 1.54 -19.82
CA ASN A 2 -2.55 0.34 -19.82
C ASN A 2 -3.92 0.68 -19.19
N LYS A 3 -5.04 0.34 -19.87
CA LYS A 3 -6.41 0.64 -19.39
C LYS A 3 -6.78 -0.07 -18.09
N ASN A 4 -6.03 -1.12 -17.73
CA ASN A 4 -6.24 -1.88 -16.50
C ASN A 4 -5.60 -1.22 -15.26
N ILE A 5 -4.81 -0.17 -15.46
CA ILE A 5 -4.19 0.62 -14.38
C ILE A 5 -5.02 1.86 -14.13
N GLU A 6 -5.53 1.98 -12.92
CA GLU A 6 -6.14 3.19 -12.41
C GLU A 6 -5.07 4.02 -11.68
N VAL A 7 -4.77 5.22 -12.19
CA VAL A 7 -3.82 6.13 -11.55
C VAL A 7 -4.56 6.97 -10.50
N ILE A 8 -4.25 6.76 -9.22
CA ILE A 8 -4.82 7.55 -8.12
C ILE A 8 -3.98 8.82 -7.91
N ASN A 9 -2.65 8.67 -7.89
CA ASN A 9 -1.69 9.76 -7.97
C ASN A 9 -0.35 9.24 -8.53
N LYS A 10 0.67 10.10 -8.63
CA LYS A 10 1.97 9.74 -9.22
C LYS A 10 2.71 8.59 -8.52
N ASP A 11 2.43 8.34 -7.24
CA ASP A 11 3.07 7.33 -6.40
C ASP A 11 2.08 6.22 -5.96
N LEU A 12 0.84 6.25 -6.46
CA LEU A 12 -0.24 5.34 -6.06
C LEU A 12 -1.10 4.95 -7.26
N LEU A 13 -1.08 3.65 -7.56
CA LEU A 13 -1.87 3.02 -8.62
C LEU A 13 -2.86 2.02 -8.02
N ALA A 14 -3.84 1.61 -8.81
CA ALA A 14 -4.75 0.53 -8.48
C ALA A 14 -4.97 -0.38 -9.68
N VAL A 15 -4.88 -1.69 -9.47
CA VAL A 15 -4.97 -2.72 -10.51
C VAL A 15 -5.72 -3.92 -9.94
N LYS A 16 -6.43 -4.68 -10.78
CA LYS A 16 -6.86 -6.04 -10.39
C LYS A 16 -5.64 -6.95 -10.39
N PHE A 17 -5.28 -7.53 -9.25
CA PHE A 17 -4.05 -8.31 -9.16
C PHE A 17 -4.06 -9.53 -10.09
N SER A 18 -5.23 -10.08 -10.43
CA SER A 18 -5.40 -11.10 -11.47
C SER A 18 -4.87 -10.68 -12.85
N LEU A 19 -4.72 -9.38 -13.10
CA LEU A 19 -4.19 -8.81 -14.34
C LEU A 19 -2.72 -8.37 -14.22
N LEU A 20 -2.13 -8.32 -13.02
CA LEU A 20 -0.75 -7.87 -12.82
C LEU A 20 0.28 -8.67 -13.64
N PRO A 21 0.19 -10.02 -13.74
CA PRO A 21 1.12 -10.79 -14.58
C PRO A 21 1.10 -10.40 -16.07
N LEU A 22 0.06 -9.71 -16.52
CA LEU A 22 -0.09 -9.23 -17.90
C LEU A 22 0.46 -7.80 -18.10
N ILE A 23 0.88 -7.13 -17.04
CA ILE A 23 1.38 -5.76 -17.03
C ILE A 23 2.90 -5.79 -16.88
N LYS A 24 3.60 -5.81 -18.02
CA LYS A 24 5.06 -5.94 -18.06
C LYS A 24 5.81 -4.79 -17.42
N GLU A 25 5.15 -3.65 -17.20
CA GLU A 25 5.73 -2.48 -16.56
C GLU A 25 5.88 -2.62 -15.04
N ILE A 26 5.29 -3.65 -14.43
CA ILE A 26 5.31 -3.89 -12.98
C ILE A 26 5.94 -5.25 -12.72
N ASP A 27 7.11 -5.27 -12.08
CA ASP A 27 7.68 -6.50 -11.57
C ASP A 27 6.92 -6.92 -10.30
N TYR A 28 6.17 -8.01 -10.41
CA TYR A 28 5.36 -8.54 -9.32
C TYR A 28 5.35 -10.07 -9.39
N THR A 29 5.86 -10.67 -8.32
CA THR A 29 5.71 -12.10 -8.06
C THR A 29 4.64 -12.27 -6.98
N PRO A 30 3.54 -12.99 -7.25
CA PRO A 30 2.54 -13.28 -6.24
C PRO A 30 3.15 -14.04 -5.06
N ASP A 31 2.67 -13.72 -3.85
CA ASP A 31 2.95 -14.54 -2.68
C ASP A 31 1.97 -15.72 -2.68
N GLU A 32 2.49 -16.95 -2.82
CA GLU A 32 1.67 -18.16 -2.90
C GLU A 32 0.96 -18.48 -1.55
N GLU A 33 1.43 -17.91 -0.44
CA GLU A 33 0.82 -18.11 0.88
C GLU A 33 -0.44 -17.25 1.09
N ILE A 34 -0.58 -16.17 0.31
CA ILE A 34 -1.67 -15.21 0.46
C ILE A 34 -2.60 -15.29 -0.75
N PRO A 35 -3.89 -15.62 -0.56
CA PRO A 35 -4.86 -15.55 -1.64
C PRO A 35 -4.84 -14.17 -2.31
N LEU A 36 -4.78 -14.16 -3.64
CA LEU A 36 -4.62 -12.92 -4.41
C LEU A 36 -5.70 -11.88 -4.09
N ASN A 37 -6.94 -12.32 -3.81
CA ASN A 37 -8.06 -11.48 -3.42
C ASN A 37 -7.99 -10.95 -1.97
N MET A 38 -7.07 -11.45 -1.15
CA MET A 38 -6.83 -10.97 0.21
C MET A 38 -5.65 -10.00 0.29
N GLN A 39 -4.76 -10.00 -0.71
CA GLN A 39 -3.60 -9.10 -0.74
C GLN A 39 -4.05 -7.64 -0.95
N PRO A 40 -3.79 -6.71 -0.01
CA PRO A 40 -4.24 -5.31 -0.11
C PRO A 40 -3.54 -4.51 -1.22
N GLY A 41 -2.26 -4.79 -1.45
CA GLY A 41 -1.40 -4.06 -2.36
C GLY A 41 0.06 -4.46 -2.23
N VAL A 42 0.91 -3.86 -3.05
CA VAL A 42 2.37 -4.08 -3.06
C VAL A 42 3.11 -2.76 -3.29
N ASN A 43 4.29 -2.63 -2.68
CA ASN A 43 5.25 -1.58 -2.99
C ASN A 43 6.20 -2.07 -4.10
N ALA A 44 5.97 -1.59 -5.32
CA ALA A 44 6.82 -1.83 -6.48
C ALA A 44 8.06 -0.91 -6.46
N ASP A 45 8.98 -1.19 -7.36
CA ASP A 45 10.20 -0.42 -7.54
C ASP A 45 9.93 1.06 -7.85
N GLY A 46 10.90 1.92 -7.50
CA GLY A 46 10.77 3.37 -7.60
C GLY A 46 9.81 3.97 -6.55
N GLY A 47 9.32 3.16 -5.62
CA GLY A 47 8.42 3.59 -4.55
C GLY A 47 7.01 3.90 -5.06
N ILE A 48 6.52 3.13 -6.02
CA ILE A 48 5.13 3.14 -6.44
C ILE A 48 4.37 2.12 -5.61
N MET A 49 3.27 2.52 -4.99
CA MET A 49 2.35 1.59 -4.34
C MET A 49 1.24 1.20 -5.32
N ILE A 50 0.92 -0.08 -5.38
CA ILE A 50 -0.14 -0.61 -6.24
C ILE A 50 -1.18 -1.30 -5.36
N LEU A 51 -2.39 -0.74 -5.33
CA LEU A 51 -3.52 -1.30 -4.58
C LEU A 51 -4.25 -2.36 -5.40
N ASN A 52 -4.68 -3.41 -4.73
CA ASN A 52 -5.46 -4.47 -5.34
C ASN A 52 -6.95 -4.12 -5.36
N LYS A 53 -7.53 -4.00 -6.56
CA LYS A 53 -8.97 -3.74 -6.76
C LYS A 53 -9.86 -4.92 -6.38
N GLU A 54 -9.29 -6.11 -6.25
CA GLU A 54 -10.00 -7.35 -5.91
C GLU A 54 -10.01 -7.61 -4.40
N CYS A 55 -9.26 -6.83 -3.63
CA CYS A 55 -9.29 -6.89 -2.16
C CYS A 55 -10.61 -6.31 -1.62
N PRO A 56 -11.32 -6.99 -0.69
CA PRO A 56 -12.51 -6.44 -0.05
C PRO A 56 -12.29 -5.06 0.58
N GLY A 57 -11.09 -4.81 1.12
CA GLY A 57 -10.69 -3.53 1.72
C GLY A 57 -10.35 -2.42 0.72
N PHE A 58 -10.40 -2.67 -0.59
CA PHE A 58 -9.92 -1.73 -1.62
C PHE A 58 -10.46 -0.30 -1.46
N ARG A 59 -11.76 -0.16 -1.17
CA ARG A 59 -12.38 1.17 -1.00
C ARG A 59 -11.75 1.95 0.16
N ILE A 60 -11.47 1.27 1.27
CA ILE A 60 -10.82 1.86 2.44
C ILE A 60 -9.40 2.29 2.07
N TYR A 61 -8.61 1.42 1.46
CA TYR A 61 -7.23 1.73 1.08
C TYR A 61 -7.16 2.88 0.07
N LYS A 62 -8.02 2.87 -0.95
CA LYS A 62 -8.12 3.93 -1.96
C LYS A 62 -8.43 5.29 -1.34
N GLU A 63 -9.25 5.33 -0.30
CA GLU A 63 -9.61 6.57 0.38
C GLU A 63 -8.50 7.07 1.32
N TRP A 64 -7.88 6.16 2.09
CA TRP A 64 -6.98 6.52 3.18
C TRP A 64 -5.52 6.66 2.75
N MET A 65 -5.03 5.85 1.81
CA MET A 65 -3.63 5.92 1.36
C MET A 65 -3.24 7.30 0.84
N PRO A 66 -4.04 7.99 0.01
CA PRO A 66 -3.72 9.36 -0.41
C PRO A 66 -3.62 10.35 0.76
N LYS A 67 -4.42 10.17 1.81
CA LYS A 67 -4.39 11.02 3.01
C LYS A 67 -3.12 10.75 3.82
N ILE A 68 -2.74 9.48 3.95
CA ILE A 68 -1.51 9.04 4.63
C ILE A 68 -0.27 9.54 3.87
N MET A 69 -0.24 9.41 2.55
CA MET A 69 0.86 9.89 1.69
C MET A 69 1.14 11.39 1.80
N LYS A 70 0.13 12.20 2.16
CA LYS A 70 0.30 13.65 2.39
C LYS A 70 1.01 13.99 3.72
N LYS A 71 1.10 13.04 4.66
CA LYS A 71 1.76 13.27 5.96
C LYS A 71 3.27 13.34 5.79
N LYS A 72 3.94 14.09 6.67
CA LYS A 72 5.40 14.12 6.80
C LYS A 72 5.91 12.85 7.50
N ASP A 73 7.14 12.44 7.22
CA ASP A 73 7.76 11.27 7.87
C ASP A 73 7.68 11.32 9.40
N LYS A 74 7.92 12.50 9.99
CA LYS A 74 7.83 12.70 11.45
C LYS A 74 6.42 12.42 11.98
N GLN A 75 5.38 12.75 11.21
CA GLN A 75 3.99 12.47 11.58
C GLN A 75 3.70 10.97 11.49
N LEU A 76 4.12 10.31 10.39
CA LEU A 76 3.98 8.86 10.23
C LEU A 76 4.63 8.09 11.37
N LYS A 77 5.91 8.38 11.66
CA LYS A 77 6.67 7.74 12.75
C LYS A 77 6.03 7.98 14.12
N ARG A 78 5.47 9.17 14.37
CA ARG A 78 4.77 9.48 15.62
C ARG A 78 3.48 8.68 15.76
N GLU A 79 2.69 8.57 14.69
CA GLU A 79 1.42 7.82 14.70
C GLU A 79 1.66 6.32 14.84
N ILE A 80 2.70 5.77 14.21
CA ILE A 80 3.12 4.37 14.40
C ILE A 80 3.50 4.12 15.86
N LYS A 81 4.37 4.96 16.44
CA LYS A 81 4.78 4.83 17.85
C LYS A 81 3.58 4.95 18.80
N ALA A 82 2.63 5.82 18.49
CA ALA A 82 1.40 5.95 19.28
C ALA A 82 0.54 4.68 19.18
N ALA A 83 0.42 4.08 18.00
CA ALA A 83 -0.29 2.82 17.81
C ALA A 83 0.40 1.68 18.56
N GLU A 84 1.73 1.58 18.52
CA GLU A 84 2.53 0.58 19.24
C GLU A 84 2.34 0.64 20.76
N ALA A 85 2.15 1.83 21.31
CA ALA A 85 1.94 2.04 22.75
C ALA A 85 0.54 1.60 23.25
N LEU A 86 -0.41 1.32 22.34
CA LEU A 86 -1.74 0.85 22.71
C LEU A 86 -1.69 -0.60 23.23
N LYS A 87 -2.18 -0.82 24.45
CA LYS A 87 -2.27 -2.16 25.06
C LYS A 87 -3.26 -3.09 24.33
N SER A 88 -4.31 -2.53 23.75
CA SER A 88 -5.29 -3.22 22.92
C SER A 88 -5.61 -2.37 21.71
N LYS A 89 -5.72 -3.00 20.54
CA LYS A 89 -5.95 -2.33 19.26
C LYS A 89 -7.23 -2.88 18.64
N THR A 90 -8.07 -1.98 18.14
CA THR A 90 -9.18 -2.37 17.28
C THR A 90 -8.66 -2.80 15.90
N ASP A 91 -9.45 -3.57 15.15
CA ASP A 91 -9.10 -3.97 13.78
C ASP A 91 -8.77 -2.77 12.88
N TRP A 92 -9.49 -1.66 13.09
CA TRP A 92 -9.20 -0.40 12.40
C TRP A 92 -7.84 0.17 12.78
N GLN A 93 -7.46 0.17 14.06
CA GLN A 93 -6.16 0.66 14.50
C GLN A 93 -5.02 -0.21 13.98
N ILE A 94 -5.24 -1.54 13.90
CA ILE A 94 -4.29 -2.47 13.29
C ILE A 94 -4.12 -2.15 11.80
N THR A 95 -5.22 -2.04 11.07
CA THR A 95 -5.23 -1.74 9.63
C THR A 95 -4.59 -0.38 9.35
N TYR A 96 -4.95 0.65 10.12
CA TYR A 96 -4.39 1.99 9.96
C TYR A 96 -2.89 2.03 10.25
N SER A 97 -2.44 1.36 11.32
CA SER A 97 -1.02 1.23 11.63
C SER A 97 -0.24 0.53 10.52
N ALA A 98 -0.80 -0.54 9.94
CA ALA A 98 -0.20 -1.23 8.79
C ALA A 98 -0.08 -0.30 7.58
N MET A 99 -1.13 0.48 7.26
CA MET A 99 -1.07 1.47 6.17
C MET A 99 0.03 2.52 6.38
N LEU A 100 0.25 2.97 7.62
CA LEU A 100 1.35 3.90 7.94
C LEU A 100 2.72 3.27 7.71
N GLN A 101 2.91 2.01 8.12
CA GLN A 101 4.16 1.27 7.94
C GLN A 101 4.48 1.04 6.45
N VAL A 102 3.48 0.61 5.67
CA VAL A 102 3.62 0.37 4.23
C VAL A 102 3.99 1.66 3.49
N GLU A 103 3.43 2.82 3.87
CA GLU A 103 3.84 4.11 3.29
C GLU A 103 5.28 4.48 3.65
N LEU A 104 5.74 4.20 4.87
CA LEU A 104 7.15 4.42 5.24
C LEU A 104 8.09 3.53 4.42
N GLU A 105 7.76 2.25 4.26
CA GLU A 105 8.52 1.32 3.42
C GLU A 105 8.59 1.80 1.97
N ARG A 106 7.46 2.26 1.41
CA ARG A 106 7.42 2.84 0.07
C ARG A 106 8.35 4.04 -0.08
N ARG A 107 8.41 4.92 0.94
CA ARG A 107 9.34 6.07 0.94
C ARG A 107 10.80 5.62 1.00
N SER A 108 11.09 4.58 1.77
CA SER A 108 12.42 3.95 1.85
C SER A 108 12.85 3.48 0.45
N LYS A 109 12.00 2.68 -0.21
CA LYS A 109 12.21 2.21 -1.60
C LYS A 109 12.38 3.37 -2.58
N LYS A 110 11.58 4.43 -2.46
CA LYS A 110 11.68 5.62 -3.31
C LYS A 110 13.02 6.36 -3.16
N ARG A 111 13.59 6.36 -1.95
CA ARG A 111 14.89 6.98 -1.67
C ARG A 111 16.07 6.10 -2.07
N GLY A 112 15.83 4.81 -2.33
CA GLY A 112 16.88 3.81 -2.49
C GLY A 112 17.54 3.44 -1.17
N ASP A 113 16.85 3.65 -0.04
CA ASP A 113 17.30 3.21 1.28
C ASP A 113 17.26 1.66 1.29
N LYS A 114 18.42 1.03 1.46
CA LYS A 114 18.61 -0.44 1.47
C LYS A 114 17.97 -1.11 2.68
#